data_AF-A0A5J4VB56-F1
#
_entry.id   AF-A0A5J4VB56-F1
#
_cell.length_a   1.000
_cell.length_b   1.000
_cell.length_c   1.000
_cell.angle_alpha   90.00
_cell.angle_beta   90.00
_cell.angle_gamma   90.00
#
_symmetry.space_group_name_H-M   'P 1'
#
loop_
_entity.id
_entity.type
_entity.pdbx_description
1 polymer ?
#
loop_
_entity_poly.entity_id
_entity_poly.type
_entity_poly.pdbx_seq_one_letter_code
_entity_poly.pdbx_strand_id
1 'polypeptide(L)'
;MAPIDADRLMYKNIMDSNCIEQDILPKNNINDAIEYLKNSKVPQIEGLYEALFKRETFRHCSVYVSDKNNSKIISAANVGIQHENIVPDQLQQLVDFAYEYDQSNKVMVLFACYLLYERIHPHEDGNGKMGRLLFLENIQKLAESFVPLSIALRYNQSIKQIMNEIFKHISFGEIMKKRQFKRGDAAIYRVEIQEMDLNRFYEIINDNQRTKQQYYTLDLDDNTSKLIVKLLCDL
;
A
#
# COMPACT_ATOMS: atom_id res chain seq x y z
N MET A 1 -12.85 -16.41 -29.24
CA MET A 1 -11.77 -15.90 -28.37
C MET A 1 -11.12 -17.08 -27.69
N ALA A 2 -9.79 -17.19 -27.73
CA ALA A 2 -9.09 -18.20 -26.92
C ALA A 2 -9.29 -17.85 -25.43
N PRO A 3 -9.42 -18.83 -24.53
CA PRO A 3 -9.48 -18.56 -23.10
C PRO A 3 -8.24 -17.75 -22.70
N ILE A 4 -8.45 -16.65 -21.99
CA ILE A 4 -7.33 -15.91 -21.37
C ILE A 4 -6.67 -16.88 -20.39
N ASP A 5 -5.38 -17.13 -20.59
CA ASP A 5 -4.58 -17.92 -19.67
C ASP A 5 -4.46 -17.15 -18.34
N ALA A 6 -5.28 -17.54 -17.37
CA ALA A 6 -5.37 -16.91 -16.06
C ALA A 6 -4.01 -16.92 -15.34
N ASP A 7 -3.21 -17.98 -15.52
CA ASP A 7 -1.88 -18.09 -14.91
C ASP A 7 -0.94 -17.04 -15.51
N ARG A 8 -0.98 -16.86 -16.84
CA ARG A 8 -0.20 -15.84 -17.53
C ARG A 8 -0.62 -14.42 -17.13
N LEU A 9 -1.91 -14.19 -16.90
CA LEU A 9 -2.42 -12.89 -16.45
C LEU A 9 -2.02 -12.62 -14.99
N MET A 10 -2.17 -13.58 -14.08
CA MET A 10 -1.72 -13.45 -12.68
C MET A 10 -0.22 -13.19 -12.59
N TYR A 11 0.58 -13.94 -13.35
CA TYR A 11 2.02 -13.72 -13.44
C TYR A 11 2.34 -12.31 -13.92
N LYS A 12 1.64 -11.83 -14.96
CA LYS A 12 1.82 -10.47 -15.46
C LYS A 12 1.46 -9.42 -14.39
N ASN A 13 0.35 -9.60 -13.67
CA ASN A 13 -0.07 -8.67 -12.61
C ASN A 13 0.98 -8.58 -11.50
N ILE A 14 1.46 -9.72 -11.00
CA ILE A 14 2.50 -9.74 -9.95
C ILE A 14 3.80 -9.10 -10.46
N MET A 15 4.18 -9.36 -11.71
CA MET A 15 5.35 -8.74 -12.33
C MET A 15 5.20 -7.22 -12.53
N ASP A 16 4.04 -6.75 -12.99
CA ASP A 16 3.77 -5.33 -13.16
C ASP A 16 3.75 -4.60 -11.80
N SER A 17 3.23 -5.28 -10.76
CA SER A 17 3.28 -4.84 -9.36
C SER A 17 4.72 -4.73 -8.84
N ASN A 18 5.63 -5.61 -9.26
CA ASN A 18 7.07 -5.49 -8.94
C ASN A 18 7.72 -4.27 -9.61
N CYS A 19 7.34 -3.93 -10.84
CA CYS A 19 7.97 -2.84 -11.60
C CYS A 19 7.66 -1.44 -11.05
N ILE A 20 6.65 -1.29 -10.20
CA ILE A 20 6.29 -0.01 -9.56
C ILE A 20 6.90 0.16 -8.15
N GLU A 21 7.55 -0.89 -7.63
CA GLU A 21 8.24 -0.90 -6.33
C GLU A 21 9.76 -1.14 -6.53
N GLN A 22 10.57 -0.93 -5.48
CA GLN A 22 12.04 -0.98 -5.60
C GLN A 22 12.58 -2.42 -5.65
N ASP A 23 11.85 -3.38 -5.06
CA ASP A 23 12.28 -4.78 -4.95
C ASP A 23 11.55 -5.71 -5.92
N ILE A 24 12.33 -6.36 -6.78
CA ILE A 24 11.87 -7.36 -7.74
C ILE A 24 11.80 -8.73 -7.05
N LEU A 25 10.59 -9.29 -6.95
CA LEU A 25 10.42 -10.64 -6.42
C LEU A 25 11.06 -11.69 -7.35
N PRO A 26 11.75 -12.70 -6.82
CA PRO A 26 12.26 -13.81 -7.60
C PRO A 26 11.12 -14.54 -8.34
N LYS A 27 11.39 -14.99 -9.57
CA LYS A 27 10.40 -15.72 -10.39
C LYS A 27 9.79 -16.92 -9.67
N ASN A 28 10.58 -17.65 -8.88
CA ASN A 28 10.09 -18.81 -8.14
C ASN A 28 9.04 -18.41 -7.10
N ASN A 29 9.27 -17.34 -6.34
CA ASN A 29 8.31 -16.83 -5.37
C ASN A 29 6.99 -16.40 -6.03
N ILE A 30 7.07 -15.81 -7.23
CA ILE A 30 5.89 -15.44 -8.02
C ILE A 30 5.09 -16.70 -8.41
N ASN A 31 5.77 -17.74 -8.87
CA ASN A 31 5.12 -19.01 -9.21
C ASN A 31 4.47 -19.66 -8.00
N ASP A 32 5.17 -19.71 -6.86
CA ASP A 32 4.64 -20.25 -5.60
C ASP A 32 3.38 -19.50 -5.15
N ALA A 33 3.39 -18.16 -5.28
CA ALA A 33 2.22 -17.35 -4.96
C ALA A 33 1.04 -17.59 -5.92
N ILE A 34 1.30 -17.78 -7.22
CA ILE A 34 0.26 -18.15 -8.19
C ILE A 34 -0.34 -19.50 -7.82
N GLU A 35 0.49 -20.50 -7.53
CA GLU A 35 0.02 -21.82 -7.12
C GLU A 35 -0.80 -21.76 -5.83
N TYR A 36 -0.35 -20.99 -4.84
CA TYR A 36 -1.09 -20.73 -3.61
C TYR A 36 -2.47 -20.12 -3.89
N LEU A 37 -2.52 -19.07 -4.71
CA LEU A 37 -3.77 -18.36 -5.02
C LEU A 37 -4.76 -19.23 -5.79
N LYS A 38 -4.29 -20.10 -6.69
CA LYS A 38 -5.15 -21.04 -7.44
C LYS A 38 -5.88 -22.03 -6.55
N ASN A 39 -5.24 -22.42 -5.45
CA ASN A 39 -5.76 -23.38 -4.49
C ASN A 39 -6.54 -22.72 -3.34
N SER A 40 -6.71 -21.39 -3.38
CA SER A 40 -7.33 -20.61 -2.32
C SER A 40 -8.66 -20.00 -2.76
N LYS A 41 -9.74 -20.26 -2.00
CA LYS A 41 -11.02 -19.56 -2.21
C LYS A 41 -10.96 -18.11 -1.69
N VAL A 42 -10.41 -17.96 -0.49
CA VAL A 42 -10.07 -16.68 0.14
C VAL A 42 -8.62 -16.81 0.58
N PRO A 43 -7.70 -15.96 0.09
CA PRO A 43 -6.30 -16.04 0.46
C PRO A 43 -6.10 -15.69 1.93
N GLN A 44 -5.29 -16.49 2.63
CA GLN A 44 -4.79 -16.11 3.96
C GLN A 44 -3.60 -15.18 3.79
N ILE A 45 -3.56 -14.09 4.56
CA ILE A 45 -2.49 -13.08 4.48
C ILE A 45 -1.13 -13.72 4.68
N GLU A 46 -0.99 -14.54 5.74
CA GLU A 46 0.27 -15.21 6.07
C GLU A 46 0.74 -16.16 4.98
N GLY A 47 -0.15 -17.02 4.48
CA GLY A 47 0.20 -17.96 3.41
C GLY A 47 0.61 -17.29 2.10
N LEU A 48 -0.09 -16.23 1.70
CA LEU A 48 0.28 -15.46 0.51
C LEU A 48 1.59 -14.69 0.71
N TYR A 49 1.78 -14.08 1.88
CA TYR A 49 2.99 -13.33 2.19
C TYR A 49 4.21 -14.25 2.22
N GLU A 50 4.12 -15.40 2.88
CA GLU A 50 5.18 -16.39 2.92
C GLU A 50 5.55 -16.89 1.52
N ALA A 51 4.55 -17.16 0.67
CA ALA A 51 4.79 -17.57 -0.72
C ALA A 51 5.58 -16.50 -1.52
N LEU A 52 5.23 -15.23 -1.35
CA LEU A 52 5.86 -14.11 -2.07
C LEU A 52 7.24 -13.72 -1.53
N PHE A 53 7.41 -13.66 -0.20
CA PHE A 53 8.55 -13.01 0.42
C PHE A 53 9.47 -13.97 1.20
N LYS A 54 9.01 -15.19 1.52
CA LYS A 54 9.78 -16.22 2.25
C LYS A 54 10.36 -15.70 3.58
N ARG A 55 9.59 -14.88 4.30
CA ARG A 55 9.97 -14.26 5.58
C ARG A 55 8.75 -14.09 6.49
N GLU A 56 8.97 -13.69 7.74
CA GLU A 56 7.89 -13.40 8.70
C GLU A 56 6.90 -12.36 8.15
N THR A 57 5.62 -12.66 8.36
CA THR A 57 4.52 -11.88 7.78
C THR A 57 4.36 -10.53 8.46
N PHE A 58 4.20 -10.52 9.79
CA PHE A 58 3.92 -9.29 10.52
C PHE A 58 5.21 -8.69 11.05
N ARG A 59 5.34 -7.37 10.95
CA ARG A 59 6.51 -6.69 11.49
C ARG A 59 6.52 -6.69 13.01
N HIS A 60 7.72 -6.58 13.57
CA HIS A 60 7.96 -6.48 15.01
C HIS A 60 8.57 -5.13 15.41
N CYS A 61 8.43 -4.12 14.54
CA CYS A 61 8.92 -2.77 14.78
C CYS A 61 8.00 -1.72 14.13
N SER A 62 8.18 -0.46 14.49
CA SER A 62 7.48 0.66 13.84
C SER A 62 8.03 0.89 12.43
N VAL A 63 7.15 1.07 11.46
CA VAL A 63 7.53 1.36 10.07
C VAL A 63 6.76 2.55 9.53
N TYR A 64 7.35 3.19 8.53
CA TYR A 64 6.76 4.34 7.85
C TYR A 64 6.98 4.25 6.35
N VAL A 65 6.04 4.82 5.58
CA VAL A 65 6.17 5.01 4.14
C VAL A 65 6.85 6.34 3.90
N SER A 66 7.97 6.38 3.18
CA SER A 66 8.65 7.65 2.87
C SER A 66 7.86 8.51 1.87
N ASP A 67 7.86 9.83 2.06
CA ASP A 67 7.37 10.77 1.05
C ASP A 67 8.39 10.85 -0.10
N LYS A 68 7.92 10.74 -1.36
CA LYS A 68 8.75 10.86 -2.57
C LYS A 68 9.16 12.32 -2.87
N ASN A 69 8.72 13.30 -2.07
CA ASN A 69 9.09 14.70 -2.26
C ASN A 69 10.55 14.99 -1.87
N ASN A 70 11.39 15.24 -2.89
CA ASN A 70 12.77 15.73 -2.77
C ASN A 70 12.93 17.07 -2.01
N SER A 71 11.84 17.71 -1.58
CA SER A 71 11.84 18.96 -0.80
C SER A 71 11.86 18.71 0.72
N LYS A 72 11.41 17.56 1.19
CA LYS A 72 11.49 17.11 2.59
C LYS A 72 12.70 16.20 2.75
N ILE A 73 13.35 16.21 3.91
CA ILE A 73 14.54 15.35 4.10
C ILE A 73 14.14 13.95 4.55
N ILE A 74 13.28 13.91 5.59
CA ILE A 74 12.75 12.72 6.21
C ILE A 74 11.32 13.09 6.56
N SER A 75 10.41 12.39 5.91
CA SER A 75 9.00 12.49 6.19
C SER A 75 8.37 11.16 5.90
N ALA A 76 7.49 10.75 6.80
CA ALA A 76 6.58 9.68 6.57
C ALA A 76 5.37 10.23 5.80
N ALA A 77 5.17 9.77 4.58
CA ALA A 77 3.89 9.85 3.91
C ALA A 77 2.82 9.21 4.81
N ASN A 78 3.08 8.00 5.34
CA ASN A 78 2.22 7.30 6.28
C ASN A 78 3.04 6.65 7.41
N VAL A 79 2.45 6.52 8.60
CA VAL A 79 2.99 5.76 9.72
C VAL A 79 2.03 4.62 10.02
N GLY A 80 2.52 3.38 9.92
CA GLY A 80 1.72 2.20 10.21
C GLY A 80 1.25 2.17 11.66
N ILE A 81 0.29 1.29 11.96
CA ILE A 81 -0.17 1.07 13.33
C ILE A 81 1.01 0.61 14.22
N GLN A 82 0.95 0.78 15.53
CA GLN A 82 1.93 0.12 16.40
C GLN A 82 1.91 -1.40 16.17
N HIS A 83 3.08 -2.04 16.10
CA HIS A 83 3.18 -3.44 15.68
C HIS A 83 2.51 -4.39 16.68
N GLU A 84 2.54 -4.05 17.97
CA GLU A 84 1.84 -4.72 19.06
C GLU A 84 0.31 -4.65 18.94
N ASN A 85 -0.17 -3.69 18.15
CA ASN A 85 -1.59 -3.51 17.87
C ASN A 85 -2.06 -4.22 16.59
N ILE A 86 -1.15 -4.82 15.81
CA ILE A 86 -1.51 -5.69 14.68
C ILE A 86 -2.07 -6.97 15.26
N VAL A 87 -3.35 -7.24 14.97
CA VAL A 87 -4.01 -8.49 15.35
C VAL A 87 -4.26 -9.28 14.06
N PRO A 88 -3.51 -10.38 13.81
CA PRO A 88 -3.60 -11.16 12.57
C PRO A 88 -5.04 -11.52 12.20
N ASP A 89 -5.82 -12.05 13.16
CA ASP A 89 -7.21 -12.45 12.93
C ASP A 89 -8.11 -11.28 12.51
N GLN A 90 -7.92 -10.08 13.08
CA GLN A 90 -8.70 -8.89 12.71
C GLN A 90 -8.33 -8.39 11.31
N LEU A 91 -7.06 -8.52 10.94
CA LEU A 91 -6.63 -8.18 9.59
C LEU A 91 -7.12 -9.20 8.56
N GLN A 92 -7.16 -10.49 8.92
CA GLN A 92 -7.73 -11.53 8.06
C GLN A 92 -9.23 -11.33 7.87
N GLN A 93 -9.98 -10.92 8.91
CA GLN A 93 -11.40 -10.56 8.80
C GLN A 93 -11.67 -9.47 7.76
N LEU A 94 -10.72 -8.54 7.52
CA LEU A 94 -10.84 -7.55 6.46
C LEU A 94 -10.82 -8.20 5.06
N VAL A 95 -9.98 -9.21 4.87
CA VAL A 95 -9.91 -9.99 3.62
C VAL A 95 -11.17 -10.83 3.47
N ASP A 96 -11.60 -11.52 4.52
CA ASP A 96 -12.79 -12.36 4.50
C ASP A 96 -14.03 -11.52 4.14
N PHE A 97 -14.19 -10.36 4.79
CA PHE A 97 -15.25 -9.38 4.49
C PHE A 97 -15.24 -8.96 3.00
N ALA A 98 -14.08 -8.60 2.47
CA ALA A 98 -13.92 -8.15 1.09
C ALA A 98 -14.33 -9.23 0.07
N TYR A 99 -14.02 -10.50 0.36
CA TYR A 99 -14.31 -11.62 -0.52
C TYR A 99 -15.79 -12.05 -0.45
N GLU A 100 -16.39 -11.99 0.74
CA GLU A 100 -17.80 -12.32 0.97
C GLU A 100 -18.77 -11.23 0.48
N TYR A 101 -18.31 -9.98 0.37
CA TYR A 101 -19.12 -8.87 -0.09
C TYR A 101 -19.65 -9.09 -1.52
N ASP A 102 -20.97 -9.04 -1.72
CA ASP A 102 -21.63 -9.39 -2.99
C ASP A 102 -22.53 -8.28 -3.56
N GLN A 103 -22.51 -7.08 -2.97
CA GLN A 103 -23.32 -5.95 -3.44
C GLN A 103 -22.71 -5.25 -4.66
N SER A 104 -23.51 -4.41 -5.34
CA SER A 104 -23.15 -3.76 -6.61
C SER A 104 -21.94 -2.82 -6.53
N ASN A 105 -21.67 -2.26 -5.36
CA ASN A 105 -20.52 -1.40 -5.06
C ASN A 105 -19.26 -2.16 -4.62
N LYS A 106 -19.17 -3.48 -4.90
CA LYS A 106 -18.04 -4.33 -4.49
C LYS A 106 -16.67 -3.74 -4.83
N VAL A 107 -16.50 -3.17 -6.03
CA VAL A 107 -15.22 -2.56 -6.43
C VAL A 107 -14.82 -1.39 -5.52
N MET A 108 -15.77 -0.54 -5.12
CA MET A 108 -15.51 0.53 -4.14
C MET A 108 -15.10 -0.03 -2.78
N VAL A 109 -15.78 -1.09 -2.32
CA VAL A 109 -15.46 -1.75 -1.04
C VAL A 109 -14.08 -2.38 -1.05
N LEU A 110 -13.73 -3.07 -2.12
CA LEU A 110 -12.40 -3.62 -2.35
C LEU A 110 -11.33 -2.53 -2.31
N PHE A 111 -11.59 -1.40 -2.96
CA PHE A 111 -10.68 -0.26 -2.95
C PHE A 111 -10.54 0.35 -1.55
N ALA A 112 -11.62 0.46 -0.78
CA ALA A 112 -11.57 0.92 0.60
C ALA A 112 -10.78 -0.05 1.50
N CYS A 113 -10.93 -1.37 1.30
CA CYS A 113 -10.15 -2.37 2.02
C CYS A 113 -8.65 -2.28 1.68
N TYR A 114 -8.31 -2.05 0.41
CA TYR A 114 -6.94 -1.76 0.00
C TYR A 114 -6.36 -0.52 0.71
N LEU A 115 -7.11 0.59 0.75
CA LEU A 115 -6.68 1.82 1.42
C LEU A 115 -6.49 1.61 2.94
N LEU A 116 -7.38 0.86 3.59
CA LEU A 116 -7.25 0.49 5.00
C LEU A 116 -6.00 -0.37 5.23
N TYR A 117 -5.73 -1.33 4.37
CA TYR A 117 -4.54 -2.19 4.45
C TYR A 117 -3.25 -1.38 4.34
N GLU A 118 -3.17 -0.48 3.37
CA GLU A 118 -2.02 0.43 3.18
C GLU A 118 -1.81 1.35 4.39
N ARG A 119 -2.90 1.80 5.00
CA ARG A 119 -2.87 2.63 6.20
C ARG A 119 -2.35 1.85 7.41
N ILE A 120 -2.84 0.63 7.64
CA ILE A 120 -2.40 -0.26 8.74
C ILE A 120 -0.91 -0.60 8.58
N HIS A 121 -0.49 -0.86 7.35
CA HIS A 121 0.91 -1.15 6.98
C HIS A 121 1.49 -2.30 7.84
N PRO A 122 0.95 -3.52 7.73
CA PRO A 122 1.25 -4.64 8.65
C PRO A 122 2.63 -5.27 8.47
N HIS A 123 3.29 -5.08 7.33
CA HIS A 123 4.55 -5.72 6.99
C HIS A 123 5.73 -4.73 7.06
N GLU A 124 6.95 -5.25 7.20
CA GLU A 124 8.16 -4.42 7.06
C GLU A 124 8.29 -3.87 5.65
N ASP A 125 7.94 -4.67 4.65
CA ASP A 125 7.94 -4.31 3.24
C ASP A 125 6.93 -5.18 2.46
N GLY A 126 6.56 -4.74 1.26
CA GLY A 126 5.62 -5.42 0.38
C GLY A 126 4.14 -5.12 0.66
N ASN A 127 3.83 -4.13 1.51
CA ASN A 127 2.45 -3.73 1.82
C ASN A 127 1.65 -3.38 0.56
N GLY A 128 2.23 -2.56 -0.33
CA GLY A 128 1.62 -2.18 -1.60
C GLY A 128 1.27 -3.39 -2.48
N LYS A 129 2.24 -4.29 -2.66
CA LYS A 129 2.07 -5.55 -3.39
C LYS A 129 0.95 -6.40 -2.77
N MET A 130 0.98 -6.61 -1.47
CA MET A 130 -0.01 -7.42 -0.75
C MET A 130 -1.42 -6.82 -0.84
N GLY A 131 -1.57 -5.53 -0.56
CA GLY A 131 -2.86 -4.86 -0.63
C GLY A 131 -3.47 -4.93 -2.04
N ARG A 132 -2.68 -4.68 -3.08
CA ARG A 132 -3.17 -4.82 -4.46
C ARG A 132 -3.55 -6.27 -4.80
N LEU A 133 -2.74 -7.25 -4.43
CA LEU A 133 -3.04 -8.65 -4.72
C LEU A 133 -4.27 -9.15 -3.96
N LEU A 134 -4.40 -8.83 -2.68
CA LEU A 134 -5.55 -9.23 -1.86
C LEU A 134 -6.85 -8.60 -2.36
N PHE A 135 -6.84 -7.32 -2.74
CA PHE A 135 -8.09 -6.56 -2.92
C PHE A 135 -8.38 -6.11 -4.35
N LEU A 136 -7.40 -6.02 -5.24
CA LEU A 136 -7.61 -5.39 -6.55
C LEU A 136 -7.22 -6.29 -7.73
N GLU A 137 -6.09 -6.99 -7.66
CA GLU A 137 -5.46 -7.63 -8.82
C GLU A 137 -5.73 -9.13 -8.95
N ASN A 138 -6.11 -9.78 -7.85
CA ASN A 138 -6.47 -11.21 -7.83
C ASN A 138 -7.98 -11.43 -8.04
N ILE A 139 -8.76 -10.36 -8.24
CA ILE A 139 -10.23 -10.44 -8.30
C ILE A 139 -10.70 -10.51 -9.77
N GLN A 140 -9.92 -11.19 -10.60
CA GLN A 140 -10.10 -11.34 -12.05
C GLN A 140 -11.49 -11.88 -12.46
N LYS A 141 -12.26 -12.45 -11.53
CA LYS A 141 -13.63 -12.93 -11.78
C LYS A 141 -14.69 -11.81 -11.85
N LEU A 142 -14.36 -10.56 -11.53
CA LEU A 142 -15.38 -9.50 -11.42
C LEU A 142 -15.66 -8.69 -12.68
N ALA A 143 -14.76 -8.65 -13.67
CA ALA A 143 -15.05 -7.92 -14.91
C ALA A 143 -14.20 -8.37 -16.10
N GLU A 144 -14.85 -8.46 -17.27
CA GLU A 144 -14.23 -8.83 -18.55
C GLU A 144 -13.22 -7.79 -19.06
N SER A 145 -13.20 -6.58 -18.49
CA SER A 145 -12.38 -5.44 -18.95
C SER A 145 -11.52 -4.77 -17.87
N PHE A 146 -11.33 -5.38 -16.69
CA PHE A 146 -10.60 -4.75 -15.59
C PHE A 146 -9.10 -4.61 -15.89
N VAL A 147 -8.60 -3.37 -15.85
CA VAL A 147 -7.17 -3.05 -15.91
C VAL A 147 -6.61 -3.09 -14.48
N PRO A 148 -5.64 -3.99 -14.19
CA PRO A 148 -4.97 -4.02 -12.90
C PRO A 148 -4.38 -2.67 -12.51
N LEU A 149 -4.55 -2.28 -11.24
CA LEU A 149 -4.06 -0.99 -10.74
C LEU A 149 -2.55 -0.83 -10.95
N SER A 150 -1.74 -1.87 -10.77
CA SER A 150 -0.29 -1.82 -11.07
C SER A 150 0.02 -1.42 -12.51
N ILE A 151 -0.75 -1.91 -13.49
CA ILE A 151 -0.59 -1.56 -14.91
C ILE A 151 -0.95 -0.09 -15.12
N ALA A 152 -2.09 0.34 -14.61
CA ALA A 152 -2.52 1.74 -14.74
C ALA A 152 -1.54 2.68 -14.05
N LEU A 153 -1.08 2.34 -12.84
CA LEU A 153 -0.04 3.06 -12.12
C LEU A 153 1.27 3.07 -12.89
N ARG A 154 1.64 2.04 -13.63
CA ARG A 154 2.91 2.03 -14.38
C ARG A 154 2.88 3.02 -15.55
N TYR A 155 1.79 3.00 -16.32
CA TYR A 155 1.74 3.66 -17.63
C TYR A 155 0.93 4.96 -17.67
N ASN A 156 0.08 5.25 -16.67
CA ASN A 156 -0.78 6.43 -16.66
C ASN A 156 -0.40 7.41 -15.55
N GLN A 157 0.20 8.53 -15.96
CA GLN A 157 0.65 9.57 -15.01
C GLN A 157 -0.52 10.27 -14.28
N SER A 158 -1.67 10.41 -14.93
CA SER A 158 -2.88 10.96 -14.29
C SER A 158 -3.36 10.04 -13.16
N ILE A 159 -3.35 8.72 -13.40
CA ILE A 159 -3.70 7.73 -12.38
C ILE A 159 -2.73 7.78 -11.20
N LYS A 160 -1.42 7.91 -11.43
CA LYS A 160 -0.43 8.13 -10.35
C LYS A 160 -0.76 9.39 -9.54
N GLN A 161 -1.13 10.48 -10.20
CA GLN A 161 -1.48 11.73 -9.51
C GLN A 161 -2.74 11.56 -8.65
N ILE A 162 -3.81 10.96 -9.20
CA ILE A 162 -5.04 10.69 -8.47
C ILE A 162 -4.76 9.80 -7.25
N MET A 163 -3.98 8.73 -7.42
CA MET A 163 -3.57 7.85 -6.32
C MET A 163 -2.79 8.59 -5.24
N ASN A 164 -1.85 9.46 -5.62
CA ASN A 164 -1.10 10.26 -4.65
C ASN A 164 -2.02 11.22 -3.88
N GLU A 165 -3.03 11.81 -4.53
CA GLU A 165 -4.01 12.64 -3.83
C GLU A 165 -4.83 11.81 -2.84
N ILE A 166 -5.36 10.65 -3.25
CA ILE A 166 -6.09 9.74 -2.35
C ILE A 166 -5.24 9.36 -1.13
N PHE A 167 -3.96 9.04 -1.33
CA PHE A 167 -3.06 8.70 -0.24
C PHE A 167 -2.86 9.81 0.78
N LYS A 168 -2.86 11.09 0.37
CA LYS A 168 -2.75 12.21 1.32
C LYS A 168 -3.92 12.27 2.31
N HIS A 169 -5.11 11.82 1.89
CA HIS A 169 -6.29 11.81 2.76
C HIS A 169 -6.28 10.65 3.75
N ILE A 170 -5.63 9.54 3.39
CA ILE A 170 -5.58 8.36 4.26
C ILE A 170 -4.33 8.27 5.11
N SER A 171 -3.40 9.21 4.97
CA SER A 171 -2.12 9.16 5.63
C SER A 171 -2.05 10.03 6.89
N PHE A 172 -1.20 9.61 7.81
CA PHE A 172 -1.06 10.27 9.11
C PHE A 172 0.06 11.33 9.17
N GLY A 173 0.80 11.49 8.08
CA GLY A 173 1.69 12.61 7.78
C GLY A 173 2.60 13.08 8.91
N GLU A 174 3.77 12.44 9.07
CA GLU A 174 4.83 12.95 9.95
C GLU A 174 5.95 13.58 9.11
N ILE A 175 6.33 14.84 9.39
CA ILE A 175 7.25 15.60 8.53
C ILE A 175 8.38 16.24 9.35
N MET A 176 9.63 15.97 8.96
CA MET A 176 10.82 16.71 9.41
C MET A 176 11.57 17.37 8.22
N LYS A 177 11.98 18.64 8.39
CA LYS A 177 12.53 19.50 7.31
C LYS A 177 14.01 19.83 7.51
N LYS A 178 14.71 20.08 6.38
CA LYS A 178 16.16 20.46 6.30
C LYS A 178 16.27 21.84 6.90
N ARG A 179 17.13 22.00 7.91
CA ARG A 179 17.49 23.34 8.37
C ARG A 179 18.23 23.99 7.20
N GLN A 180 17.59 25.00 6.61
CA GLN A 180 18.22 25.87 5.62
C GLN A 180 18.75 27.07 6.38
N PHE A 181 20.06 27.28 6.29
CA PHE A 181 20.68 28.47 6.85
C PHE A 181 21.13 29.38 5.71
N LYS A 182 20.75 30.66 5.79
CA LYS A 182 21.34 31.71 4.97
C LYS A 182 22.63 32.16 5.64
N ARG A 183 23.75 32.12 4.93
CA ARG A 183 25.02 32.72 5.38
C ARG A 183 25.38 33.85 4.41
N GLY A 184 25.30 35.09 4.88
CA GLY A 184 25.63 36.28 4.09
C GLY A 184 24.74 36.51 2.86
N ASP A 185 25.25 37.31 1.92
CA ASP A 185 24.54 37.70 0.71
C ASP A 185 24.44 36.53 -0.30
N ALA A 186 23.27 35.91 -0.30
CA ALA A 186 22.70 35.10 -1.39
C ALA A 186 23.14 33.63 -1.60
N ALA A 187 23.66 32.91 -0.59
CA ALA A 187 23.75 31.43 -0.65
C ALA A 187 22.93 30.76 0.47
N ILE A 188 21.92 29.97 0.06
CA ILE A 188 21.19 29.07 0.97
C ILE A 188 21.94 27.73 1.01
N TYR A 189 22.52 27.40 2.16
CA TYR A 189 23.12 26.09 2.38
C TYR A 189 22.09 25.14 2.99
N ARG A 190 22.04 23.91 2.47
CA ARG A 190 21.25 22.81 3.04
C ARG A 190 22.18 21.97 3.92
N VAL A 191 21.91 21.91 5.21
CA VAL A 191 22.62 21.03 6.15
C VAL A 191 21.96 19.66 6.17
N GLU A 192 22.75 18.59 6.27
CA GLU A 192 22.22 17.23 6.46
C GLU A 192 21.44 17.10 7.78
N ILE A 193 20.61 16.05 7.89
CA ILE A 193 19.98 15.73 9.18
C ILE A 193 21.08 15.33 10.14
N GLN A 194 21.12 15.99 11.30
CA GLN A 194 21.95 15.55 12.39
C GLN A 194 21.34 14.30 13.04
N GLU A 195 22.16 13.45 13.62
CA GLU A 195 21.73 12.24 14.34
C GLU A 195 20.61 12.53 15.37
N MET A 196 20.66 13.66 16.07
CA MET A 196 19.59 14.09 16.99
C MET A 196 18.25 14.33 16.29
N ASP A 197 18.25 14.92 15.10
CA ASP A 197 17.03 15.16 14.32
C ASP A 197 16.48 13.80 13.80
N LEU A 198 17.34 12.83 13.49
CA LEU A 198 16.93 11.46 13.12
C LEU A 198 16.35 10.70 14.32
N ASN A 199 17.00 10.78 15.48
CA ASN A 199 16.52 10.17 16.72
C ASN A 199 15.15 10.74 17.10
N ARG A 200 14.98 12.06 17.00
CA ARG A 200 13.69 12.72 17.20
C ARG A 200 12.62 12.24 16.21
N PHE A 201 12.99 11.99 14.94
CA PHE A 201 12.06 11.42 13.98
C PHE A 201 11.60 10.03 14.43
N TYR A 202 12.53 9.17 14.82
CA TYR A 202 12.19 7.83 15.30
C TYR A 202 11.40 7.85 16.60
N GLU A 203 11.68 8.78 17.52
CA GLU A 203 10.84 9.02 18.70
C GLU A 203 9.41 9.34 18.28
N ILE A 204 9.19 10.28 17.34
CA ILE A 204 7.84 10.63 16.86
C ILE A 204 7.12 9.42 16.26
N ILE A 205 7.81 8.61 15.46
CA ILE A 205 7.23 7.41 14.83
C ILE A 205 6.91 6.33 15.87
N ASN A 206 7.80 6.10 16.83
CA ASN A 206 7.65 5.11 17.89
C ASN A 206 6.62 5.53 18.94
N ASP A 207 6.47 6.82 19.21
CA ASP A 207 5.53 7.39 20.17
C ASP A 207 4.11 7.52 19.61
N ASN A 208 3.86 7.08 18.37
CA ASN A 208 2.55 7.15 17.74
C ASN A 208 1.46 6.48 18.62
N GLN A 209 0.66 7.31 19.32
CA GLN A 209 -0.40 6.92 20.25
C GLN A 209 -1.77 6.71 19.59
N ARG A 210 -1.83 6.63 18.26
CA ARG A 210 -3.10 6.44 17.54
C ARG A 210 -3.70 5.08 17.92
N THR A 211 -4.99 5.10 18.23
CA THR A 211 -5.76 3.92 18.63
C THR A 211 -6.03 2.99 17.45
N LYS A 212 -6.31 1.71 17.73
CA LYS A 212 -6.76 0.75 16.71
C LYS A 212 -7.94 1.30 15.90
N GLN A 213 -8.93 1.90 16.56
CA GLN A 213 -10.10 2.45 15.88
C GLN A 213 -9.73 3.52 14.85
N GLN A 214 -8.75 4.37 15.12
CA GLN A 214 -8.30 5.41 14.18
C GLN A 214 -7.64 4.82 12.92
N TYR A 215 -7.01 3.64 13.02
CA TYR A 215 -6.44 2.94 11.86
C TYR A 215 -7.49 2.21 11.04
N TYR A 216 -8.41 1.51 11.70
CA TYR A 216 -9.42 0.67 11.06
C TYR A 216 -10.64 1.46 10.55
N THR A 217 -10.74 2.76 10.86
CA THR A 217 -11.81 3.63 10.36
C THR A 217 -11.33 4.46 9.18
N LEU A 218 -11.86 4.21 7.98
CA LEU A 218 -11.60 5.01 6.78
C LEU A 218 -12.74 6.02 6.59
N ASP A 219 -12.55 7.24 7.11
CA ASP A 219 -13.47 8.34 6.83
C ASP A 219 -13.09 8.96 5.48
N LEU A 220 -13.80 8.55 4.42
CA LEU A 220 -13.62 9.08 3.08
C LEU A 220 -14.58 10.24 2.87
N ASP A 221 -14.04 11.46 2.83
CA ASP A 221 -14.85 12.63 2.47
C ASP A 221 -15.37 12.54 1.01
N ASP A 222 -16.35 13.38 0.68
CA ASP A 222 -16.97 13.42 -0.65
C ASP A 222 -15.95 13.65 -1.77
N ASN A 223 -14.87 14.39 -1.51
CA ASN A 223 -13.86 14.68 -2.52
C ASN A 223 -12.99 13.46 -2.79
N THR A 224 -12.56 12.76 -1.74
CA THR A 224 -11.79 11.52 -1.83
C THR A 224 -12.61 10.44 -2.49
N SER A 225 -13.90 10.32 -2.13
CA SER A 225 -14.83 9.40 -2.78
C SER A 225 -14.96 9.68 -4.28
N LYS A 226 -15.04 10.95 -4.70
CA LYS A 226 -15.05 11.33 -6.12
C LYS A 226 -13.74 10.99 -6.84
N LEU A 227 -12.59 11.14 -6.18
CA LEU A 227 -11.29 10.75 -6.73
C LEU A 227 -11.21 9.24 -6.96
N ILE A 228 -11.70 8.44 -6.00
CA ILE A 228 -11.77 6.98 -6.13
C ILE A 228 -12.69 6.60 -7.30
N VAL A 229 -13.90 7.17 -7.37
CA VAL A 229 -14.81 6.89 -8.50
C VAL A 229 -14.16 7.26 -9.84
N LYS A 230 -13.51 8.43 -9.92
CA LYS A 230 -12.78 8.84 -11.13
C LYS A 230 -11.69 7.84 -11.52
N LEU A 231 -10.91 7.38 -10.54
CA LEU A 231 -9.88 6.37 -10.75
C LEU A 231 -10.49 5.07 -11.28
N LEU A 232 -11.58 4.60 -10.66
CA LEU A 232 -12.24 3.35 -11.03
C LEU A 232 -12.91 3.40 -12.42
N CYS A 233 -13.30 4.58 -12.92
CA CYS A 233 -13.78 4.72 -14.29
C CYS A 233 -12.68 4.51 -15.35
N ASP A 234 -11.42 4.68 -14.94
CA ASP A 234 -10.24 4.56 -15.80
C ASP A 234 -9.53 3.19 -15.64
N LEU A 235 -10.03 2.32 -14.74
CA LEU A 235 -9.56 0.94 -14.48
C LEU A 235 -10.54 -0.08 -15.06
#